data_AF-A0A328AZM2-F1
#
_entry.id   AF-A0A328AZM2-F1
#
_cell.length_a   1.000
_cell.length_b   1.000
_cell.length_c   1.000
_cell.angle_alpha   90.00
_cell.angle_beta   90.00
_cell.angle_gamma   90.00
#
_symmetry.space_group_name_H-M   'P 1'
#
loop_
_entity.id
_entity.type
_entity.pdbx_description
1 polymer ?
#
loop_
_entity_poly.entity_id
_entity_poly.type
_entity_poly.pdbx_seq_one_letter_code
_entity_poly.pdbx_strand_id
1 'polypeptide(L)'
;MTDVARDPETVGSGRYSPIAILLHWLIAAAIVLQIVLSTRMGGPRTPEGFAVTQLHKSIGITILLLSLARLGWRLVNPPPPMPLTMARWERELARVVHVGFYVIMIGMPLTGWIMVSASRLSLPTLLYGVVPWPDVPGIADLAPAAKKTWHDLAENGHGLLADVTYVLLGLHVAGALKHQLFSKDEPVLARMAPGAKAGRWLEPRILVILAVFLGVVAFGKLVTPPHPGMKPPPASVSADGPAQEPVEAQAPAAPANQDTATPTPAAAPAPAAPASAADTAPVRWKVAPGSTLGFSTTWGGEPVQGRFDSWTADILFSPDALDRSKVSVSIDMGSAKTGDAQRDASLPSTDWFDAATHPKAVFTATKFEKTGPDRYVARGTLSLRGVSKPQSLPFTLRITGDKARVSGTASFDRTAFGVGQGEFAATDQIPGKVSVRVDLQATRQ
;
A
#
# COMPACT_ATOMS: atom_id res chain seq x y z
N MET A 1 -40.45 -53.85 -48.04
CA MET A 1 -39.08 -53.33 -48.30
C MET A 1 -38.69 -52.47 -47.12
N THR A 2 -37.82 -53.04 -46.29
CA THR A 2 -36.96 -52.45 -45.25
C THR A 2 -37.56 -51.39 -44.31
N ASP A 3 -38.12 -51.92 -43.22
CA ASP A 3 -38.19 -51.30 -41.90
C ASP A 3 -36.75 -51.00 -41.42
N VAL A 4 -36.38 -49.72 -41.39
CA VAL A 4 -35.11 -49.28 -40.78
C VAL A 4 -35.37 -49.13 -39.30
N ALA A 5 -35.06 -50.19 -38.57
CA ALA A 5 -34.93 -50.18 -37.12
C ALA A 5 -34.05 -48.99 -36.72
N ARG A 6 -34.62 -48.02 -36.01
CA ARG A 6 -33.84 -47.05 -35.25
C ARG A 6 -33.18 -47.81 -34.11
N ASP A 7 -31.86 -47.93 -34.16
CA ASP A 7 -31.05 -48.39 -33.03
C ASP A 7 -31.40 -47.56 -31.78
N PRO A 8 -31.79 -48.19 -30.66
CA PRO A 8 -32.04 -47.49 -29.39
C PRO A 8 -30.76 -47.10 -28.62
N GLU A 9 -29.57 -47.20 -29.23
CA GLU A 9 -28.27 -47.15 -28.55
C GLU A 9 -27.54 -45.78 -28.54
N THR A 10 -28.21 -44.66 -28.83
CA THR A 10 -27.59 -43.32 -28.63
C THR A 10 -28.44 -42.38 -27.79
N VAL A 11 -28.85 -42.81 -26.60
CA VAL A 11 -29.18 -41.87 -25.51
C VAL A 11 -27.84 -41.29 -25.04
N GLY A 12 -27.50 -40.10 -25.54
CA GLY A 12 -26.26 -39.39 -25.20
C GLY A 12 -26.02 -39.42 -23.68
N SER A 13 -24.90 -39.99 -23.26
CA SER A 13 -24.57 -40.18 -21.85
C SER A 13 -24.78 -38.88 -21.07
N GLY A 14 -25.56 -38.89 -19.99
CA GLY A 14 -25.91 -37.72 -19.17
C GLY A 14 -24.74 -37.12 -18.38
N ARG A 15 -23.61 -36.85 -19.04
CA ARG A 15 -22.33 -36.41 -18.46
C ARG A 15 -21.99 -35.00 -18.95
N TYR A 16 -21.38 -34.20 -18.09
CA TYR A 16 -20.82 -32.91 -18.51
C TYR A 16 -19.60 -33.12 -19.41
N SER A 17 -19.39 -32.20 -20.34
CA SER A 17 -18.15 -32.15 -21.13
C SER A 17 -16.93 -31.98 -20.20
N PRO A 18 -15.76 -32.57 -20.54
CA PRO A 18 -14.52 -32.37 -19.78
C PRO A 18 -14.15 -30.89 -19.56
N ILE A 19 -14.42 -30.03 -20.54
CA ILE A 19 -14.17 -28.58 -20.45
C ILE A 19 -15.01 -27.93 -19.34
N ALA A 20 -16.32 -28.24 -19.28
CA ALA A 20 -17.18 -27.75 -18.21
C ALA A 20 -16.72 -28.21 -16.81
N ILE A 21 -16.22 -29.44 -16.71
CA ILE A 21 -15.70 -30.00 -15.45
C ILE A 21 -14.40 -29.27 -15.06
N LEU A 22 -13.46 -29.10 -15.99
CA LEU A 22 -12.21 -28.39 -15.76
C LEU A 22 -12.46 -26.95 -15.30
N LEU A 23 -13.27 -26.19 -16.05
CA LEU A 23 -13.63 -24.82 -15.70
C LEU A 23 -14.30 -24.75 -14.32
N HIS A 24 -15.11 -25.75 -13.96
CA HIS A 24 -15.72 -25.80 -12.64
C HIS A 24 -14.71 -25.93 -11.52
N TRP A 25 -13.79 -26.90 -11.62
CA TRP A 25 -12.83 -27.12 -10.56
C TRP A 25 -11.77 -26.02 -10.47
N LEU A 26 -11.35 -25.44 -11.59
CA LEU A 26 -10.47 -24.27 -11.59
C LEU A 26 -11.10 -23.08 -10.86
N ILE A 27 -12.36 -22.76 -11.19
CA ILE A 27 -13.07 -21.66 -10.52
C ILE A 27 -13.30 -21.98 -9.04
N ALA A 28 -13.68 -23.22 -8.71
CA ALA A 28 -13.89 -23.61 -7.32
C ALA A 28 -12.59 -23.49 -6.50
N ALA A 29 -11.45 -23.93 -7.03
CA ALA A 29 -10.15 -23.76 -6.40
C ALA A 29 -9.77 -22.28 -6.24
N ALA A 30 -10.00 -21.46 -7.27
CA ALA A 30 -9.74 -20.03 -7.23
C ALA A 30 -10.62 -19.30 -6.19
N ILE A 31 -11.90 -19.68 -6.04
CA ILE A 31 -12.80 -19.13 -5.02
C ILE A 31 -12.30 -19.49 -3.61
N VAL A 32 -11.88 -20.74 -3.38
CA VAL A 32 -11.31 -21.14 -2.08
C VAL A 32 -10.03 -20.34 -1.79
N LEU A 33 -9.16 -20.18 -2.78
CA LEU A 33 -7.98 -19.32 -2.65
C LEU A 33 -8.37 -17.88 -2.31
N GLN A 34 -9.38 -17.31 -2.98
CA GLN A 34 -9.86 -15.95 -2.71
C GLN A 34 -10.35 -15.76 -1.27
N ILE A 35 -11.11 -16.73 -0.75
CA ILE A 35 -11.59 -16.72 0.64
C ILE A 35 -10.39 -16.68 1.60
N VAL A 36 -9.37 -17.53 1.37
CA VAL A 36 -8.17 -17.56 2.21
C VAL A 36 -7.39 -16.24 2.12
N LEU A 37 -7.18 -15.70 0.93
CA LEU A 37 -6.49 -14.42 0.74
C LEU A 37 -7.24 -13.27 1.42
N SER A 38 -8.57 -13.25 1.34
CA SER A 38 -9.41 -12.23 2.00
C SER A 38 -9.19 -12.19 3.52
N THR A 39 -9.03 -13.35 4.18
CA THR A 39 -8.75 -13.39 5.63
C THR A 39 -7.40 -12.80 6.02
N ARG A 40 -6.43 -12.78 5.10
CA ARG A 40 -5.09 -12.22 5.31
C ARG A 40 -5.03 -10.72 5.06
N MET A 41 -6.05 -10.15 4.42
CA MET A 41 -6.15 -8.71 4.12
C MET A 41 -6.74 -7.91 5.29
N GLY A 42 -7.47 -8.54 6.21
CA GLY A 42 -8.12 -7.86 7.35
C GLY A 42 -7.18 -7.45 8.49
N GLY A 43 -5.87 -7.50 8.27
CA GLY A 43 -4.83 -7.15 9.24
C GLY A 43 -4.34 -5.72 9.11
N PRO A 44 -3.26 -5.37 9.84
CA PRO A 44 -2.64 -4.06 9.71
C PRO A 44 -2.17 -3.81 8.28
N ARG A 45 -2.25 -2.56 7.83
CA ARG A 45 -1.85 -2.15 6.47
C ARG A 45 -0.33 -2.18 6.37
N THR A 46 0.25 -3.34 6.07
CA THR A 46 1.68 -3.57 5.85
C THR A 46 2.01 -3.71 4.36
N PRO A 47 3.28 -3.65 3.96
CA PRO A 47 3.70 -4.03 2.61
C PRO A 47 3.19 -5.42 2.21
N GLU A 48 3.30 -6.40 3.12
CA GLU A 48 2.77 -7.76 2.91
C GLU A 48 1.26 -7.75 2.63
N GLY A 49 0.48 -7.10 3.49
CA GLY A 49 -0.98 -6.99 3.31
C GLY A 49 -1.34 -6.33 1.98
N PHE A 50 -0.54 -5.36 1.55
CA PHE A 50 -0.67 -4.74 0.23
C PHE A 50 -0.42 -5.75 -0.91
N ALA A 51 0.64 -6.55 -0.86
CA ALA A 51 0.92 -7.56 -1.89
C ALA A 51 -0.13 -8.68 -1.93
N VAL A 52 -0.61 -9.12 -0.77
CA VAL A 52 -1.75 -10.05 -0.67
C VAL A 52 -3.00 -9.46 -1.33
N THR A 53 -3.26 -8.16 -1.11
CA THR A 53 -4.37 -7.45 -1.75
C THR A 53 -4.23 -7.40 -3.28
N GLN A 54 -3.02 -7.22 -3.81
CA GLN A 54 -2.79 -7.28 -5.26
C GLN A 54 -2.98 -8.69 -5.83
N LEU A 55 -2.55 -9.73 -5.11
CA LEU A 55 -2.82 -11.11 -5.50
C LEU A 55 -4.33 -11.40 -5.49
N HIS A 56 -5.04 -10.95 -4.45
CA HIS A 56 -6.51 -11.06 -4.35
C HIS A 56 -7.20 -10.46 -5.58
N LYS A 57 -6.83 -9.24 -5.98
CA LYS A 57 -7.34 -8.59 -7.20
C LYS A 57 -7.06 -9.42 -8.46
N SER A 58 -5.83 -9.95 -8.59
CA SER A 58 -5.40 -10.75 -9.74
C SER A 58 -6.21 -12.05 -9.89
N ILE A 59 -6.41 -12.77 -8.77
CA ILE A 59 -7.24 -13.97 -8.75
C ILE A 59 -8.71 -13.63 -9.00
N GLY A 60 -9.22 -12.52 -8.46
CA GLY A 60 -10.57 -12.03 -8.71
C GLY A 60 -10.86 -11.79 -10.20
N ILE A 61 -9.96 -11.10 -10.91
CA ILE A 61 -10.07 -10.92 -12.38
C ILE A 61 -9.96 -12.26 -13.11
N THR A 62 -9.11 -13.18 -12.63
CA THR A 62 -9.01 -14.52 -13.22
C THR A 62 -10.32 -15.30 -13.08
N ILE A 63 -10.99 -15.22 -11.92
CA ILE A 63 -12.31 -15.82 -11.71
C ILE A 63 -13.33 -15.21 -12.67
N LEU A 64 -13.33 -13.90 -12.86
CA LEU A 64 -14.22 -13.24 -13.82
C LEU A 64 -14.04 -13.79 -15.23
N LEU A 65 -12.80 -13.83 -15.74
CA LEU A 65 -12.49 -14.33 -17.08
C LEU A 65 -12.87 -15.80 -17.25
N LEU A 66 -12.53 -16.66 -16.29
CA LEU A 66 -12.91 -18.07 -16.30
C LEU A 66 -14.43 -18.25 -16.22
N SER A 67 -15.13 -17.40 -15.49
CA SER A 67 -16.59 -17.45 -15.34
C SER A 67 -17.32 -17.01 -16.60
N LEU A 68 -16.79 -16.01 -17.32
CA LEU A 68 -17.28 -15.63 -18.64
C LEU A 68 -17.04 -16.76 -19.65
N ALA A 69 -15.85 -17.37 -19.66
CA ALA A 69 -15.56 -18.54 -20.49
C ALA A 69 -16.51 -19.70 -20.18
N ARG A 70 -16.78 -19.96 -18.89
CA ARG A 70 -17.74 -20.98 -18.44
C ARG A 70 -19.17 -20.67 -18.86
N LEU A 71 -19.60 -19.41 -18.75
CA LEU A 71 -20.92 -18.98 -19.20
C LEU A 71 -21.06 -19.16 -20.71
N GLY A 72 -20.09 -18.70 -21.50
CA GLY A 72 -20.04 -18.92 -22.95
C GLY A 72 -20.10 -20.40 -23.31
N TRP A 73 -19.29 -21.23 -22.64
CA TRP A 73 -19.32 -22.68 -22.85
C TRP A 73 -20.69 -23.28 -22.56
N ARG A 74 -21.33 -22.87 -21.45
CA ARG A 74 -22.67 -23.35 -21.06
C ARG A 74 -23.76 -22.97 -22.06
N LEU A 75 -23.64 -21.80 -22.70
CA LEU A 75 -24.59 -21.35 -23.72
C LEU A 75 -24.50 -22.21 -24.99
N VAL A 76 -23.29 -22.65 -25.36
CA VAL A 76 -23.06 -23.50 -26.54
C VAL A 76 -23.20 -25.00 -26.23
N ASN A 77 -22.97 -25.39 -24.97
CA ASN A 77 -23.03 -26.77 -24.48
C ASN A 77 -23.96 -26.85 -23.25
N PRO A 78 -25.29 -26.95 -23.46
CA PRO A 78 -26.26 -26.96 -22.38
C PRO A 78 -25.98 -28.09 -21.37
N PRO A 79 -26.20 -27.85 -20.06
CA PRO A 79 -25.99 -28.86 -19.04
C PRO A 79 -27.00 -30.01 -19.21
N PRO A 80 -26.62 -31.26 -18.87
CA PRO A 80 -27.57 -32.37 -18.84
C PRO A 80 -28.77 -32.07 -17.93
N PRO A 81 -29.98 -32.54 -18.27
CA PRO A 81 -31.16 -32.29 -17.44
C PRO A 81 -30.98 -32.85 -16.02
N MET A 82 -31.66 -32.18 -15.07
CA MET A 82 -31.72 -32.68 -13.69
C MET A 82 -32.53 -33.98 -13.64
N PRO A 83 -32.15 -34.95 -12.78
CA PRO A 83 -32.95 -36.17 -12.60
C PRO A 83 -34.39 -35.83 -12.24
N LEU A 84 -35.34 -36.48 -12.90
CA LEU A 84 -36.77 -36.31 -12.61
C LEU A 84 -37.17 -36.95 -11.27
N THR A 85 -36.37 -37.90 -10.80
CA THR A 85 -36.46 -38.59 -9.51
C THR A 85 -36.18 -37.68 -8.30
N MET A 86 -35.48 -36.55 -8.51
CA MET A 86 -35.20 -35.56 -7.47
C MET A 86 -36.48 -34.83 -7.02
N ALA A 87 -36.56 -34.40 -5.75
CA ALA A 87 -37.73 -33.63 -5.31
C ALA A 87 -37.79 -32.26 -6.03
N ARG A 88 -39.01 -31.74 -6.27
CA ARG A 88 -39.20 -30.45 -6.97
C ARG A 88 -38.46 -29.29 -6.28
N TRP A 89 -38.56 -29.22 -4.95
CA TRP A 89 -37.91 -28.15 -4.17
C TRP A 89 -36.38 -28.23 -4.22
N GLU A 90 -35.80 -29.44 -4.28
CA GLU A 90 -34.35 -29.63 -4.41
C GLU A 90 -33.86 -29.13 -5.77
N ARG A 91 -34.60 -29.40 -6.84
CA ARG A 91 -34.28 -28.89 -8.19
C ARG A 91 -34.36 -27.37 -8.28
N GLU A 92 -35.39 -26.77 -7.70
CA GLU A 92 -35.53 -25.31 -7.69
C GLU A 92 -34.44 -24.67 -6.82
N LEU A 93 -34.14 -25.23 -5.64
CA LEU A 93 -33.06 -24.76 -4.78
C LEU A 93 -31.70 -24.89 -5.49
N ALA A 94 -31.42 -26.02 -6.15
CA ALA A 94 -30.22 -26.19 -6.93
C ALA A 94 -30.14 -25.15 -8.06
N ARG A 95 -31.25 -24.86 -8.75
CA ARG A 95 -31.28 -23.80 -9.78
C ARG A 95 -30.93 -22.44 -9.18
N VAL A 96 -31.55 -22.07 -8.06
CA VAL A 96 -31.30 -20.80 -7.36
C VAL A 96 -29.84 -20.68 -6.95
N VAL A 97 -29.27 -21.73 -6.33
CA VAL A 97 -27.86 -21.75 -5.92
C VAL A 97 -26.93 -21.57 -7.13
N HIS A 98 -27.16 -22.30 -8.23
CA HIS A 98 -26.31 -22.17 -9.42
C HIS A 98 -26.44 -20.80 -10.09
N VAL A 99 -27.65 -20.24 -10.20
CA VAL A 99 -27.86 -18.88 -10.73
C VAL A 99 -27.20 -17.85 -9.82
N GLY A 100 -27.37 -17.98 -8.51
CA GLY A 100 -26.74 -17.13 -7.51
C GLY A 100 -25.21 -17.14 -7.62
N PHE A 101 -24.59 -18.29 -7.88
CA PHE A 101 -23.15 -18.32 -8.16
C PHE A 101 -22.77 -17.58 -9.43
N TYR A 102 -23.55 -17.61 -10.52
CA TYR A 102 -23.22 -16.78 -11.69
C TYR A 102 -23.28 -15.29 -11.35
N VAL A 103 -24.28 -14.88 -10.56
CA VAL A 103 -24.37 -13.49 -10.07
C VAL A 103 -23.13 -13.13 -9.24
N ILE A 104 -22.68 -14.02 -8.35
CA ILE A 104 -21.50 -13.78 -7.50
C ILE A 104 -20.20 -13.79 -8.31
N MET A 105 -19.96 -14.85 -9.07
CA MET A 105 -18.71 -15.06 -9.80
C MET A 105 -18.43 -13.96 -10.85
N ILE A 106 -19.48 -13.29 -11.32
CA ILE A 106 -19.37 -12.15 -12.24
C ILE A 106 -19.47 -10.83 -11.46
N GLY A 107 -20.51 -10.68 -10.64
CA GLY A 107 -20.82 -9.43 -9.93
C GLY A 107 -19.77 -9.05 -8.89
N MET A 108 -19.23 -10.00 -8.12
CA MET A 108 -18.24 -9.69 -7.07
C MET A 108 -16.91 -9.19 -7.66
N PRO A 109 -16.30 -9.83 -8.67
CA PRO A 109 -15.13 -9.24 -9.33
C PRO A 109 -15.42 -7.89 -9.98
N LEU A 110 -16.61 -7.69 -10.56
CA LEU A 110 -16.99 -6.41 -11.14
C LEU A 110 -17.11 -5.30 -10.09
N THR A 111 -17.74 -5.56 -8.94
CA THR A 111 -17.77 -4.58 -7.85
C THR A 111 -16.38 -4.30 -7.31
N GLY A 112 -15.51 -5.31 -7.19
CA GLY A 112 -14.11 -5.11 -6.83
C GLY A 112 -13.34 -4.25 -7.85
N TRP A 113 -13.60 -4.44 -9.14
CA TRP A 113 -13.00 -3.65 -10.22
C TRP A 113 -13.49 -2.20 -10.20
N ILE A 114 -14.79 -1.97 -10.02
CA ILE A 114 -15.37 -0.62 -9.87
C ILE A 114 -14.79 0.07 -8.64
N MET A 115 -14.66 -0.63 -7.51
CA MET A 115 -14.08 -0.09 -6.28
C MET A 115 -12.66 0.44 -6.53
N VAL A 116 -11.78 -0.35 -7.15
CA VAL A 116 -10.40 0.10 -7.42
C VAL A 116 -10.34 1.22 -8.45
N SER A 117 -11.21 1.21 -9.47
CA SER A 117 -11.26 2.28 -10.47
C SER A 117 -11.87 3.58 -9.96
N ALA A 118 -12.73 3.50 -8.95
CA ALA A 118 -13.28 4.66 -8.24
C ALA A 118 -12.40 5.11 -7.07
N SER A 119 -11.25 4.46 -6.84
CA SER A 119 -10.31 4.82 -5.78
C SER A 119 -9.78 6.24 -5.96
N ARG A 120 -9.58 6.93 -4.83
CA ARG A 120 -8.87 8.22 -4.78
C ARG A 120 -7.38 8.05 -5.05
N LEU A 121 -6.82 6.95 -4.59
CA LEU A 121 -5.46 6.53 -4.85
C LEU A 121 -5.44 5.87 -6.23
N SER A 122 -5.03 6.61 -7.27
CA SER A 122 -4.89 6.11 -8.65
C SER A 122 -3.66 5.22 -8.78
N LEU A 123 -3.65 4.12 -8.03
CA LEU A 123 -2.62 3.11 -8.12
C LEU A 123 -2.94 2.18 -9.29
N PRO A 124 -1.97 1.92 -10.19
CA PRO A 124 -2.18 0.98 -11.28
C PRO A 124 -2.47 -0.41 -10.71
N THR A 125 -3.55 -1.04 -11.19
CA THR A 125 -3.80 -2.45 -10.89
C THR A 125 -2.87 -3.28 -11.77
N LEU A 126 -1.96 -4.05 -11.16
CA LEU A 126 -1.04 -4.92 -11.88
C LEU A 126 -1.42 -6.39 -11.65
N LEU A 127 -1.93 -7.06 -12.69
CA LEU A 127 -2.19 -8.49 -12.62
C LEU A 127 -0.86 -9.23 -12.38
N TYR A 128 -0.84 -9.99 -11.29
CA TYR A 128 0.31 -10.76 -10.84
C TYR A 128 1.58 -9.91 -10.69
N GLY A 129 1.44 -8.60 -10.46
CA GLY A 129 2.54 -7.64 -10.31
C GLY A 129 3.24 -7.26 -11.62
N VAL A 130 2.77 -7.71 -12.78
CA VAL A 130 3.47 -7.54 -14.06
C VAL A 130 2.62 -6.84 -15.12
N VAL A 131 1.37 -7.27 -15.30
CA VAL A 131 0.53 -6.82 -16.42
C VAL A 131 -0.41 -5.71 -15.96
N PRO A 132 -0.30 -4.48 -16.49
CA PRO A 132 -1.24 -3.42 -16.16
C PRO A 132 -2.67 -3.80 -16.59
N TRP A 133 -3.60 -3.67 -15.65
CA TRP A 133 -5.02 -3.85 -15.88
C TRP A 133 -5.69 -2.48 -15.95
N PRO A 134 -6.52 -2.22 -16.98
CA PRO A 134 -7.17 -0.92 -17.11
C PRO A 134 -8.23 -0.70 -16.04
N ASP A 135 -8.51 0.56 -15.76
CA ASP A 135 -9.69 0.94 -15.00
C ASP A 135 -10.98 0.74 -15.80
N VAL A 136 -12.10 0.67 -15.09
CA VAL A 136 -13.43 0.67 -15.70
C VAL A 136 -13.61 1.98 -16.50
N PRO A 137 -13.91 1.91 -17.82
CA PRO A 137 -14.09 3.09 -18.65
C PRO A 137 -15.10 4.06 -18.06
N GLY A 138 -14.73 5.35 -17.97
CA GLY A 138 -15.59 6.42 -17.47
C GLY A 138 -15.74 6.50 -15.96
N ILE A 139 -15.14 5.60 -15.16
CA ILE A 139 -15.14 5.69 -13.70
C ILE A 139 -13.89 6.43 -13.19
N ALA A 140 -12.72 6.13 -13.75
CA ALA A 140 -11.45 6.70 -13.32
C ALA A 140 -11.34 8.23 -13.55
N ASP A 141 -12.12 8.79 -14.46
CA ASP A 141 -12.09 10.22 -14.78
C ASP A 141 -13.21 11.03 -14.08
N LEU A 142 -13.99 10.38 -13.21
CA LEU A 142 -15.08 11.04 -12.50
C LEU A 142 -14.57 12.09 -11.52
N ALA A 143 -15.42 13.11 -11.28
CA ALA A 143 -15.19 14.09 -10.23
C ALA A 143 -15.06 13.41 -8.85
N PRO A 144 -14.27 13.97 -7.91
CA PRO A 144 -13.98 13.33 -6.62
C PRO A 144 -15.22 12.92 -5.81
N ALA A 145 -16.29 13.72 -5.85
CA ALA A 145 -17.56 13.40 -5.18
C ALA A 145 -18.22 12.16 -5.80
N ALA A 146 -18.26 12.08 -7.14
CA ALA A 146 -18.81 10.93 -7.85
C ALA A 146 -17.95 9.68 -7.65
N LYS A 147 -16.62 9.78 -7.69
CA LYS A 147 -15.71 8.68 -7.34
C LYS A 147 -16.02 8.11 -5.95
N LYS A 148 -16.19 8.98 -4.94
CA LYS A 148 -16.56 8.53 -3.60
C LYS A 148 -17.86 7.73 -3.61
N THR A 149 -18.90 8.22 -4.27
CA THR A 149 -20.18 7.51 -4.35
C THR A 149 -20.05 6.14 -5.00
N TRP A 150 -19.34 6.05 -6.13
CA TRP A 150 -19.12 4.78 -6.83
C TRP A 150 -18.27 3.81 -6.03
N HIS A 151 -17.22 4.30 -5.36
CA HIS A 151 -16.40 3.50 -4.46
C HIS A 151 -17.25 2.92 -3.33
N ASP A 152 -18.00 3.75 -2.60
CA ASP A 152 -18.82 3.30 -1.46
C ASP A 152 -19.90 2.29 -1.89
N LEU A 153 -20.56 2.51 -3.04
CA LEU A 153 -21.54 1.57 -3.59
C LEU A 153 -20.90 0.23 -3.94
N ALA A 154 -19.75 0.27 -4.62
CA ALA A 154 -19.02 -0.91 -5.02
C ALA A 154 -18.47 -1.69 -3.81
N GLU A 155 -17.98 -0.99 -2.79
CA GLU A 155 -17.51 -1.57 -1.54
C GLU A 155 -18.62 -2.29 -0.78
N ASN A 156 -19.76 -1.62 -0.56
CA ASN A 156 -20.91 -2.24 0.09
C ASN A 156 -21.44 -3.44 -0.71
N GLY A 157 -21.51 -3.31 -2.04
CA GLY A 157 -21.92 -4.39 -2.92
C GLY A 157 -20.96 -5.58 -2.88
N HIS A 158 -19.65 -5.32 -2.85
CA HIS A 158 -18.64 -6.36 -2.73
C HIS A 158 -18.73 -7.11 -1.40
N GLY A 159 -18.91 -6.38 -0.29
CA GLY A 159 -19.12 -6.95 1.04
C GLY A 159 -20.38 -7.83 1.11
N LEU A 160 -21.52 -7.33 0.64
CA LEU A 160 -22.77 -8.10 0.59
C LEU A 160 -22.63 -9.38 -0.24
N LEU A 161 -22.00 -9.28 -1.42
CA LEU A 161 -21.78 -10.46 -2.26
C LEU A 161 -20.84 -11.48 -1.59
N ALA A 162 -19.88 -11.02 -0.78
CA ALA A 162 -19.02 -11.90 0.01
C ALA A 162 -19.82 -12.70 1.04
N ASP A 163 -20.70 -12.04 1.80
CA ASP A 163 -21.57 -12.71 2.77
C ASP A 163 -22.48 -13.75 2.11
N VAL A 164 -23.12 -13.38 1.00
CA VAL A 164 -23.98 -14.30 0.23
C VAL A 164 -23.19 -15.49 -0.33
N THR A 165 -21.91 -15.29 -0.67
CA THR A 165 -21.03 -16.38 -1.17
C THR A 165 -20.89 -17.49 -0.16
N TYR A 166 -20.69 -17.18 1.12
CA TYR A 166 -20.56 -18.20 2.16
C TYR A 166 -21.83 -19.04 2.29
N VAL A 167 -23.00 -18.39 2.23
CA VAL A 167 -24.30 -19.09 2.29
C VAL A 167 -24.49 -20.02 1.09
N LEU A 168 -24.26 -19.51 -0.14
CA LEU A 168 -24.41 -20.33 -1.35
C LEU A 168 -23.38 -21.46 -1.42
N LEU A 169 -22.14 -21.22 -0.98
CA LEU A 169 -21.09 -22.25 -0.89
C LEU A 169 -21.49 -23.36 0.08
N GLY A 170 -21.99 -23.00 1.27
CA GLY A 170 -22.51 -23.96 2.24
C GLY A 170 -23.63 -24.81 1.65
N LEU A 171 -24.65 -24.17 1.05
CA LEU A 171 -25.77 -24.86 0.42
C LEU A 171 -25.32 -25.79 -0.73
N HIS A 172 -24.36 -25.35 -1.54
CA HIS A 172 -23.85 -26.11 -2.66
C HIS A 172 -23.12 -27.38 -2.23
N VAL A 173 -22.18 -27.24 -1.29
CA VAL A 173 -21.40 -28.36 -0.76
C VAL A 173 -22.30 -29.32 0.00
N ALA A 174 -23.20 -28.80 0.85
CA ALA A 174 -24.17 -29.62 1.59
C ALA A 174 -25.09 -30.40 0.64
N GLY A 175 -25.60 -29.75 -0.42
CA GLY A 175 -26.40 -30.42 -1.45
C GLY A 175 -25.63 -31.52 -2.18
N ALA A 176 -24.39 -31.24 -2.62
CA ALA A 176 -23.55 -32.22 -3.28
C ALA A 176 -23.24 -33.43 -2.39
N LEU A 177 -22.90 -33.20 -1.12
CA LEU A 177 -22.65 -34.25 -0.13
C LEU A 177 -23.91 -35.04 0.19
N LYS A 178 -25.05 -34.37 0.36
CA LYS A 178 -26.34 -35.04 0.61
C LYS A 178 -26.63 -36.03 -0.51
N HIS A 179 -26.56 -35.58 -1.76
CA HIS A 179 -26.82 -36.45 -2.90
C HIS A 179 -25.78 -37.58 -3.02
N GLN A 180 -24.50 -37.29 -2.73
CA GLN A 180 -23.45 -38.31 -2.78
C GLN A 180 -23.62 -39.39 -1.70
N LEU A 181 -24.04 -39.04 -0.49
CA LEU A 181 -24.09 -39.95 0.66
C LEU A 181 -25.45 -40.64 0.85
N PHE A 182 -26.55 -39.94 0.53
CA PHE A 182 -27.90 -40.40 0.83
C PHE A 182 -28.74 -40.71 -0.42
N SER A 183 -28.42 -40.15 -1.59
CA SER A 183 -29.15 -40.41 -2.84
C SER A 183 -28.46 -41.49 -3.69
N LYS A 184 -28.64 -42.76 -3.29
CA LYS A 184 -27.96 -43.93 -3.90
C LYS A 184 -28.21 -44.09 -5.41
N ASP A 185 -29.38 -43.67 -5.89
CA ASP A 185 -29.80 -43.84 -7.28
C ASP A 185 -29.47 -42.62 -8.17
N GLU A 186 -28.89 -41.56 -7.60
CA GLU A 186 -28.58 -40.31 -8.29
C GLU A 186 -27.14 -39.86 -8.05
N PRO A 187 -26.17 -40.31 -8.86
CA PRO A 187 -24.76 -39.96 -8.68
C PRO A 187 -24.48 -38.53 -9.17
N VAL A 188 -24.89 -37.52 -8.39
CA VAL A 188 -24.67 -36.09 -8.70
C VAL A 188 -23.17 -35.76 -8.74
N LEU A 189 -22.38 -36.27 -7.79
CA LEU A 189 -20.93 -36.05 -7.78
C LEU A 189 -20.25 -36.64 -9.02
N ALA A 190 -20.72 -37.78 -9.54
CA ALA A 190 -20.14 -38.41 -10.72
C ALA A 190 -20.25 -37.54 -11.99
N ARG A 191 -21.16 -36.56 -11.98
CA ARG A 191 -21.30 -35.56 -13.05
C ARG A 191 -20.14 -34.55 -13.06
N MET A 192 -19.51 -34.29 -11.92
CA MET A 192 -18.35 -33.38 -11.78
C MET A 192 -17.03 -34.10 -11.46
N ALA A 193 -17.08 -35.34 -10.98
CA ALA A 193 -15.92 -36.18 -10.72
C ALA A 193 -16.10 -37.52 -11.46
N PRO A 194 -15.71 -37.60 -12.75
CA PRO A 194 -16.03 -38.73 -13.63
C PRO A 194 -15.68 -40.09 -13.01
N GLY A 195 -16.71 -40.94 -12.92
CA GLY A 195 -16.67 -42.31 -12.41
C GLY A 195 -16.87 -42.45 -10.89
N ALA A 196 -17.16 -41.36 -10.15
CA ALA A 196 -17.51 -41.45 -8.73
C ALA A 196 -18.73 -42.37 -8.51
N LYS A 197 -18.71 -43.18 -7.46
CA LYS A 197 -19.83 -44.06 -7.09
C LYS A 197 -20.66 -43.44 -5.97
N ALA A 198 -21.99 -43.34 -6.16
CA ALA A 198 -22.91 -42.85 -5.13
C ALA A 198 -22.99 -43.82 -3.94
N GLY A 199 -23.30 -43.29 -2.75
CA GLY A 199 -23.50 -44.08 -1.52
C GLY A 199 -22.23 -44.56 -0.83
N ARG A 200 -21.03 -44.21 -1.33
CA ARG A 200 -19.74 -44.53 -0.70
C ARG A 200 -19.22 -43.35 0.10
N TRP A 201 -19.06 -43.56 1.40
CA TRP A 201 -18.54 -42.56 2.35
C TRP A 201 -17.05 -42.25 2.14
N LEU A 202 -16.24 -43.25 1.77
CA LEU A 202 -14.80 -43.13 1.48
C LEU A 202 -14.53 -43.27 -0.02
N GLU A 203 -15.25 -42.50 -0.84
CA GLU A 203 -15.00 -42.52 -2.29
C GLU A 203 -13.65 -41.83 -2.60
N PRO A 204 -12.69 -42.50 -3.27
CA PRO A 204 -11.32 -41.99 -3.44
C PRO A 204 -11.25 -40.60 -4.08
N ARG A 205 -12.20 -40.28 -4.97
CA ARG A 205 -12.28 -38.97 -5.63
C ARG A 205 -12.59 -37.84 -4.65
N ILE A 206 -13.42 -38.08 -3.64
CA ILE A 206 -13.71 -37.08 -2.60
C ILE A 206 -12.42 -36.79 -1.83
N LEU A 207 -11.64 -37.82 -1.51
CA LEU A 207 -10.36 -37.65 -0.82
C LEU A 207 -9.35 -36.86 -1.67
N VAL A 208 -9.28 -37.13 -2.98
CA VAL A 208 -8.45 -36.34 -3.91
C VAL A 208 -8.90 -34.89 -3.96
N ILE A 209 -10.21 -34.64 -4.09
CA ILE A 209 -10.78 -33.29 -4.11
C ILE A 209 -10.43 -32.56 -2.80
N LEU A 210 -10.63 -33.22 -1.65
CA LEU A 210 -10.29 -32.66 -0.35
C LEU A 210 -8.79 -32.35 -0.23
N ALA A 211 -7.92 -33.26 -0.66
CA ALA A 211 -6.47 -33.06 -0.65
C ALA A 211 -6.05 -31.85 -1.51
N VAL A 212 -6.64 -31.69 -2.70
CA VAL A 212 -6.42 -30.52 -3.56
C VAL A 212 -6.84 -29.23 -2.85
N PHE A 213 -8.04 -29.18 -2.27
CA PHE A 213 -8.51 -27.97 -1.58
C PHE A 213 -7.71 -27.67 -0.31
N LEU A 214 -7.27 -28.68 0.44
CA LEU A 214 -6.34 -28.49 1.56
C LEU A 214 -5.00 -27.92 1.07
N GLY A 215 -4.50 -28.39 -0.07
CA GLY A 215 -3.32 -27.82 -0.73
C GLY A 215 -3.50 -26.36 -1.11
N VAL A 216 -4.66 -26.00 -1.69
CA VAL A 216 -5.00 -24.60 -2.03
C VAL A 216 -5.08 -23.73 -0.78
N VAL A 217 -5.69 -24.22 0.30
CA VAL A 217 -5.75 -23.50 1.57
C VAL A 217 -4.36 -23.30 2.17
N ALA A 218 -3.53 -24.35 2.18
CA ALA A 218 -2.16 -24.27 2.65
C ALA A 218 -1.35 -23.26 1.82
N PHE A 219 -1.44 -23.33 0.49
CA PHE A 219 -0.81 -22.36 -0.41
C PHE A 219 -1.28 -20.93 -0.12
N GLY A 220 -2.59 -20.69 -0.03
CA GLY A 220 -3.13 -19.35 0.25
C GLY A 220 -2.70 -18.79 1.61
N LYS A 221 -2.47 -19.64 2.61
CA LYS A 221 -1.95 -19.24 3.93
C LYS A 221 -0.45 -18.95 3.91
N LEU A 222 0.31 -19.67 3.10
CA LEU A 222 1.78 -19.63 3.09
C LEU A 222 2.37 -18.71 2.02
N VAL A 223 1.63 -18.37 0.97
CA VAL A 223 2.14 -17.57 -0.15
C VAL A 223 2.50 -16.15 0.32
N THR A 224 3.72 -15.71 0.05
CA THR A 224 4.16 -14.33 0.27
C THR A 224 4.40 -13.69 -1.10
N PRO A 225 3.41 -12.98 -1.66
CA PRO A 225 3.55 -12.44 -3.01
C PRO A 225 4.66 -11.37 -3.02
N PRO A 226 5.50 -11.35 -4.06
CA PRO A 226 6.61 -10.40 -4.12
C PRO A 226 6.09 -8.94 -4.16
N HIS A 227 6.80 -8.06 -3.47
CA HIS A 227 6.62 -6.60 -3.60
C HIS A 227 7.30 -6.11 -4.88
N PRO A 228 6.61 -5.42 -5.79
CA PRO A 228 7.24 -4.85 -6.97
C PRO A 228 8.27 -3.77 -6.59
N GLY A 229 9.57 -4.06 -6.76
CA GLY A 229 10.62 -3.03 -6.87
C GLY A 229 11.61 -2.86 -5.71
N MET A 230 11.94 -3.89 -4.93
CA MET A 230 13.07 -3.76 -4.00
C MET A 230 14.40 -3.85 -4.77
N LYS A 231 14.86 -2.73 -5.34
CA LYS A 231 16.30 -2.58 -5.61
C LYS A 231 16.96 -2.41 -4.23
N PRO A 232 17.94 -3.24 -3.85
CA PRO A 232 18.64 -3.05 -2.58
C PRO A 232 19.14 -1.60 -2.52
N PRO A 233 18.96 -0.89 -1.39
CA PRO A 233 19.57 0.42 -1.25
C PRO A 233 21.06 0.27 -1.57
N PRO A 234 21.65 1.12 -2.43
CA PRO A 234 23.09 1.14 -2.57
C PRO A 234 23.68 1.30 -1.18
N ALA A 235 24.63 0.44 -0.81
CA ALA A 235 25.18 0.34 0.52
C ALA A 235 25.63 1.72 1.01
N SER A 236 24.82 2.34 1.86
CA SER A 236 25.23 3.43 2.73
C SER A 236 24.28 3.54 3.92
N VAL A 237 24.86 3.12 5.04
CA VAL A 237 24.67 3.60 6.42
C VAL A 237 23.45 3.09 7.20
N SER A 238 23.72 2.05 8.00
CA SER A 238 22.96 1.59 9.15
C SER A 238 22.38 2.75 9.98
N ALA A 239 21.15 2.57 10.41
CA ALA A 239 20.41 3.45 11.31
C ALA A 239 20.82 3.26 12.79
N ASP A 240 22.12 3.18 13.08
CA ASP A 240 22.62 3.15 14.45
C ASP A 240 23.09 4.55 14.88
N GLY A 241 22.11 5.36 15.25
CA GLY A 241 22.31 6.50 16.14
C GLY A 241 21.19 6.44 17.18
N PRO A 242 21.49 6.33 18.49
CA PRO A 242 20.44 6.17 19.48
C PRO A 242 19.52 7.38 19.43
N ALA A 243 18.21 7.11 19.45
CA ALA A 243 17.17 8.11 19.63
C ALA A 243 17.50 8.91 20.91
N GLN A 244 17.94 10.16 20.74
CA GLN A 244 18.04 11.08 21.85
C GLN A 244 16.62 11.53 22.21
N GLU A 245 16.23 11.24 23.45
CA GLU A 245 15.00 11.72 24.07
C GLU A 245 14.92 13.25 24.05
N PRO A 246 13.71 13.84 24.08
CA PRO A 246 13.55 15.28 24.06
C PRO A 246 14.10 15.89 25.36
N VAL A 247 14.97 16.88 25.23
CA VAL A 247 15.41 17.71 26.36
C VAL A 247 14.20 18.49 26.88
N GLU A 248 13.67 18.05 28.01
CA GLU A 248 12.64 18.75 28.77
C GLU A 248 13.22 20.07 29.30
N ALA A 249 12.54 21.16 29.01
CA ALA A 249 12.92 22.50 29.45
C ALA A 249 12.72 22.62 30.96
N GLN A 250 13.81 22.62 31.73
CA GLN A 250 13.78 23.04 33.13
C GLN A 250 13.51 24.55 33.22
N ALA A 251 12.38 24.89 33.84
CA ALA A 251 12.04 26.24 34.27
C ALA A 251 13.00 26.71 35.38
N PRO A 252 13.34 28.02 35.44
CA PRO A 252 14.23 28.53 36.48
C PRO A 252 13.52 28.64 37.83
N ALA A 253 14.18 28.14 38.88
CA ALA A 253 13.78 28.34 40.27
C ALA A 253 13.96 29.81 40.70
N ALA A 254 13.01 30.30 41.49
CA ALA A 254 13.01 31.63 42.10
C ALA A 254 14.12 31.79 43.17
N PRO A 255 14.61 33.01 43.44
CA PRO A 255 15.71 33.24 44.38
C PRO A 255 15.23 33.42 45.82
N ALA A 256 16.03 32.94 46.77
CA ALA A 256 15.94 33.30 48.18
C ALA A 256 16.99 34.38 48.49
N ASN A 257 16.53 35.51 49.03
CA ASN A 257 17.37 36.57 49.59
C ASN A 257 17.81 36.19 51.01
N GLN A 258 19.05 36.53 51.39
CA GLN A 258 19.31 37.53 52.45
C GLN A 258 20.82 37.80 52.64
N ASP A 259 21.15 39.07 52.41
CA ASP A 259 22.00 39.97 53.21
C ASP A 259 23.34 39.49 53.79
N THR A 260 24.43 40.09 53.28
CA THR A 260 25.42 40.73 54.16
C THR A 260 26.21 41.81 53.41
N ALA A 261 26.63 42.82 54.18
CA ALA A 261 26.92 44.19 53.77
C ALA A 261 28.28 44.45 53.08
N THR A 262 28.28 45.57 52.35
CA THR A 262 29.35 46.42 51.78
C THR A 262 30.60 46.63 52.66
N PRO A 263 31.79 46.97 52.09
CA PRO A 263 32.02 48.29 51.50
C PRO A 263 32.87 48.38 50.22
N THR A 264 32.55 49.41 49.44
CA THR A 264 33.28 50.02 48.31
C THR A 264 34.73 50.37 48.68
N PRO A 265 35.69 50.22 47.75
CA PRO A 265 36.28 51.45 47.19
C PRO A 265 36.67 51.39 45.69
N ALA A 266 36.61 52.59 45.10
CA ALA A 266 37.47 53.14 44.05
C ALA A 266 37.34 52.64 42.60
N ALA A 267 37.06 53.62 41.75
CA ALA A 267 37.00 53.56 40.30
C ALA A 267 38.38 53.24 39.67
N ALA A 268 38.36 52.34 38.67
CA ALA A 268 39.40 52.13 37.68
C ALA A 268 38.73 51.78 36.33
N PRO A 269 39.35 52.09 35.18
CA PRO A 269 38.66 52.49 33.96
C PRO A 269 38.02 51.33 33.20
N ALA A 270 37.00 51.67 32.42
CA ALA A 270 36.28 50.76 31.53
C ALA A 270 37.25 49.95 30.64
N PRO A 271 37.12 48.61 30.57
CA PRO A 271 37.78 47.85 29.53
C PRO A 271 37.20 48.27 28.19
N ALA A 272 38.10 48.61 27.27
CA ALA A 272 37.81 48.96 25.90
C ALA A 272 36.79 47.98 25.28
N ALA A 273 35.81 48.54 24.58
CA ALA A 273 34.92 47.79 23.70
C ALA A 273 35.76 46.81 22.85
N PRO A 274 35.38 45.52 22.74
CA PRO A 274 36.05 44.64 21.81
C PRO A 274 35.93 45.27 20.42
N ALA A 275 37.08 45.36 19.75
CA ALA A 275 37.22 45.81 18.39
C ALA A 275 36.13 45.21 17.50
N SER A 276 35.54 46.07 16.68
CA SER A 276 34.65 45.76 15.56
C SER A 276 34.89 44.34 15.03
N ALA A 277 33.90 43.46 15.17
CA ALA A 277 33.83 42.26 14.36
C ALA A 277 34.06 42.70 12.91
N ALA A 278 35.08 42.11 12.28
CA ALA A 278 35.33 42.32 10.87
C ALA A 278 34.02 42.08 10.11
N ASP A 279 33.70 42.98 9.19
CA ASP A 279 32.46 43.01 8.43
C ASP A 279 32.45 41.91 7.36
N THR A 280 32.60 40.65 7.78
CA THR A 280 32.73 39.49 6.89
C THR A 280 31.36 39.19 6.29
N ALA A 281 31.16 39.56 5.02
CA ALA A 281 29.93 39.26 4.31
C ALA A 281 29.72 37.74 4.20
N PRO A 282 28.45 37.26 4.27
CA PRO A 282 28.17 35.85 4.09
C PRO A 282 28.47 35.41 2.64
N VAL A 283 28.96 34.19 2.49
CA VAL A 283 29.42 33.65 1.21
C VAL A 283 28.31 32.87 0.51
N ARG A 284 28.21 32.99 -0.81
CA ARG A 284 27.31 32.16 -1.61
C ARG A 284 27.93 30.80 -1.92
N TRP A 285 27.10 29.76 -1.82
CA TRP A 285 27.49 28.39 -2.11
C TRP A 285 26.57 27.78 -3.16
N LYS A 286 27.16 27.11 -4.15
CA LYS A 286 26.44 26.33 -5.16
C LYS A 286 26.51 24.86 -4.79
N VAL A 287 25.36 24.19 -4.71
CA VAL A 287 25.29 22.74 -4.50
C VAL A 287 25.90 22.01 -5.69
N ALA A 288 26.81 21.08 -5.42
CA ALA A 288 27.48 20.25 -6.41
C ALA A 288 26.65 19.00 -6.75
N PRO A 289 26.80 18.45 -7.98
CA PRO A 289 26.20 17.17 -8.35
C PRO A 289 26.60 16.05 -7.39
N GLY A 290 25.69 15.09 -7.17
CA GLY A 290 25.90 13.98 -6.22
C GLY A 290 25.50 14.29 -4.77
N SER A 291 25.04 15.51 -4.50
CA SER A 291 24.37 15.84 -3.23
C SER A 291 23.01 15.15 -3.13
N THR A 292 22.60 14.75 -1.93
CA THR A 292 21.37 13.99 -1.68
C THR A 292 20.50 14.63 -0.61
N LEU A 293 19.19 14.57 -0.86
CA LEU A 293 18.15 14.91 0.09
C LEU A 293 17.24 13.69 0.22
N GLY A 294 17.32 13.04 1.38
CA GLY A 294 16.65 11.77 1.67
C GLY A 294 15.63 11.89 2.78
N PHE A 295 14.71 10.93 2.82
CA PHE A 295 13.83 10.69 3.95
C PHE A 295 13.82 9.20 4.30
N SER A 296 13.54 8.88 5.56
CA SER A 296 13.35 7.50 5.98
C SER A 296 12.28 7.36 7.06
N THR A 297 11.60 6.22 7.04
CA THR A 297 10.58 5.82 8.01
C THR A 297 10.48 4.30 8.03
N THR A 298 9.50 3.75 8.74
CA THR A 298 9.15 2.33 8.67
C THR A 298 7.70 2.17 8.20
N TRP A 299 7.40 1.03 7.61
CA TRP A 299 6.04 0.64 7.24
C TRP A 299 5.77 -0.79 7.70
N GLY A 300 4.97 -0.96 8.77
CA GLY A 300 4.75 -2.26 9.37
C GLY A 300 6.02 -2.87 9.96
N GLY A 301 6.96 -2.01 10.40
CA GLY A 301 8.28 -2.41 10.89
C GLY A 301 9.38 -2.48 9.81
N GLU A 302 9.01 -2.60 8.53
CA GLU A 302 9.97 -2.66 7.44
C GLU A 302 10.56 -1.27 7.11
N PRO A 303 11.89 -1.13 6.95
CA PRO A 303 12.51 0.14 6.66
C PRO A 303 12.15 0.64 5.26
N VAL A 304 11.72 1.91 5.19
CA VAL A 304 11.48 2.62 3.94
C VAL A 304 12.48 3.76 3.83
N GLN A 305 13.24 3.75 2.75
CA GLN A 305 14.17 4.83 2.40
C GLN A 305 13.69 5.51 1.13
N GLY A 306 13.74 6.83 1.11
CA GLY A 306 13.40 7.63 -0.05
C GLY A 306 14.34 8.80 -0.26
N ARG A 307 14.28 9.37 -1.46
CA ARG A 307 15.05 10.54 -1.88
C ARG A 307 14.21 11.43 -2.80
N PHE A 308 14.59 12.70 -2.88
CA PHE A 308 14.06 13.63 -3.86
C PHE A 308 15.07 13.81 -4.99
N ASP A 309 14.64 13.51 -6.22
CA ASP A 309 15.50 13.60 -7.41
C ASP A 309 15.65 15.03 -7.93
N SER A 310 14.71 15.93 -7.58
CA SER A 310 14.71 17.32 -8.03
C SER A 310 14.51 18.27 -6.85
N TRP A 311 15.53 19.10 -6.61
CA TRP A 311 15.51 20.16 -5.61
C TRP A 311 16.60 21.20 -5.91
N THR A 312 16.42 22.41 -5.42
CA THR A 312 17.38 23.51 -5.52
C THR A 312 17.63 24.11 -4.15
N ALA A 313 18.81 24.70 -3.95
CA ALA A 313 19.14 25.41 -2.73
C ALA A 313 19.87 26.72 -3.03
N ASP A 314 19.39 27.80 -2.44
CA ASP A 314 20.03 29.10 -2.38
C ASP A 314 20.72 29.22 -1.02
N ILE A 315 22.04 29.13 -1.01
CA ILE A 315 22.84 29.06 0.22
C ILE A 315 23.71 30.30 0.31
N LEU A 316 23.39 31.17 1.28
CA LEU A 316 24.21 32.30 1.70
C LEU A 316 24.64 32.04 3.15
N PHE A 317 25.87 31.57 3.37
CA PHE A 317 26.29 31.11 4.69
C PHE A 317 27.77 31.39 4.96
N SER A 318 28.06 31.94 6.14
CA SER A 318 29.42 32.04 6.68
C SER A 318 29.44 31.72 8.18
N PRO A 319 30.38 30.88 8.67
CA PRO A 319 30.56 30.63 10.11
C PRO A 319 30.77 31.90 10.94
N ASP A 320 31.35 32.93 10.33
CA ASP A 320 31.68 34.21 10.98
C ASP A 320 30.59 35.28 10.82
N ALA A 321 29.48 34.97 10.14
CA ALA A 321 28.35 35.88 9.91
C ALA A 321 27.00 35.13 9.91
N LEU A 322 26.73 34.42 11.01
CA LEU A 322 25.54 33.58 11.17
C LEU A 322 24.23 34.39 11.16
N ASP A 323 24.24 35.61 11.69
CA ASP A 323 23.13 36.55 11.75
C ASP A 323 22.71 37.09 10.38
N ARG A 324 23.66 37.13 9.43
CA ARG A 324 23.43 37.52 8.02
C ARG A 324 23.30 36.31 7.08
N SER A 325 23.45 35.10 7.61
CA SER A 325 23.32 33.87 6.82
C SER A 325 21.85 33.55 6.56
N LYS A 326 21.57 33.00 5.38
CA LYS A 326 20.25 32.56 4.93
C LYS A 326 20.36 31.36 4.01
N VAL A 327 19.50 30.37 4.23
CA VAL A 327 19.37 29.21 3.36
C VAL A 327 17.92 29.06 2.95
N SER A 328 17.66 28.86 1.66
CA SER A 328 16.35 28.47 1.15
C SER A 328 16.50 27.21 0.29
N VAL A 329 15.70 26.19 0.56
CA VAL A 329 15.68 24.93 -0.19
C VAL A 329 14.28 24.74 -0.76
N SER A 330 14.19 24.52 -2.07
CA SER A 330 12.94 24.23 -2.78
C SER A 330 13.01 22.80 -3.31
N ILE A 331 12.06 21.96 -2.92
CA ILE A 331 12.03 20.53 -3.21
C ILE A 331 10.82 20.26 -4.09
N ASP A 332 11.00 19.57 -5.21
CA ASP A 332 9.89 19.10 -6.05
C ASP A 332 9.26 17.85 -5.44
N MET A 333 8.00 17.95 -5.01
CA MET A 333 7.27 16.87 -4.35
C MET A 333 6.90 15.72 -5.29
N GLY A 334 6.88 15.94 -6.60
CA GLY A 334 6.70 14.88 -7.59
C GLY A 334 7.96 14.03 -7.83
N SER A 335 9.12 14.50 -7.34
CA SER A 335 10.42 13.84 -7.56
C SER A 335 10.78 12.79 -6.51
N ALA A 336 9.88 12.51 -5.57
CA ALA A 336 10.12 11.52 -4.52
C ALA A 336 10.25 10.11 -5.12
N LYS A 337 11.27 9.38 -4.68
CA LYS A 337 11.56 7.99 -5.06
C LYS A 337 11.95 7.15 -3.86
N THR A 338 11.43 5.93 -3.81
CA THR A 338 11.66 4.94 -2.76
C THR A 338 12.08 3.58 -3.31
N GLY A 339 12.19 3.47 -4.63
CA GLY A 339 12.53 2.22 -5.33
C GLY A 339 11.32 1.35 -5.65
N ASP A 340 10.22 1.48 -4.92
CA ASP A 340 8.96 0.78 -5.17
C ASP A 340 8.08 1.61 -6.11
N ALA A 341 7.84 1.11 -7.32
CA ALA A 341 7.16 1.86 -8.37
C ALA A 341 5.76 2.32 -7.98
N GLN A 342 5.08 1.54 -7.14
CA GLN A 342 3.71 1.81 -6.77
C GLN A 342 3.62 2.79 -5.60
N ARG A 343 4.50 2.67 -4.61
CA ARG A 343 4.67 3.69 -3.56
C ARG A 343 5.11 5.01 -4.19
N ASP A 344 6.02 4.97 -5.16
CA ASP A 344 6.47 6.15 -5.90
C ASP A 344 5.34 6.81 -6.71
N ALA A 345 4.38 6.03 -7.21
CA ALA A 345 3.15 6.56 -7.82
C ALA A 345 2.15 7.10 -6.78
N SER A 346 2.16 6.58 -5.55
CA SER A 346 1.30 7.03 -4.44
C SER A 346 1.73 8.35 -3.83
N LEU A 347 3.04 8.57 -3.66
CA LEU A 347 3.59 9.73 -2.94
C LEU A 347 3.11 11.11 -3.49
N PRO A 348 2.98 11.34 -4.81
CA PRO A 348 2.48 12.59 -5.34
C PRO A 348 0.96 12.82 -5.14
N SER A 349 0.21 11.78 -4.76
CA SER A 349 -1.25 11.83 -4.63
C SER A 349 -1.74 12.71 -3.48
N THR A 350 -3.05 12.99 -3.46
CA THR A 350 -3.71 13.88 -2.49
C THR A 350 -3.59 13.42 -1.03
N ASP A 351 -3.47 12.12 -0.80
CA ASP A 351 -3.36 11.58 0.56
C ASP A 351 -1.93 11.75 1.10
N TRP A 352 -0.94 11.91 0.23
CA TRP A 352 0.47 12.05 0.56
C TRP A 352 0.94 13.48 0.37
N PHE A 353 1.75 13.79 -0.65
CA PHE A 353 2.32 15.13 -0.84
C PHE A 353 1.39 16.10 -1.56
N ASP A 354 0.33 15.60 -2.22
CA ASP A 354 -0.60 16.43 -3.01
C ASP A 354 0.16 17.34 -3.99
N ALA A 355 1.07 16.74 -4.76
CA ALA A 355 2.01 17.48 -5.61
C ALA A 355 1.32 18.24 -6.75
N ALA A 356 0.09 17.85 -7.12
CA ALA A 356 -0.71 18.58 -8.10
C ALA A 356 -1.11 19.97 -7.59
N THR A 357 -1.50 20.08 -6.31
CA THR A 357 -1.90 21.36 -5.68
C THR A 357 -0.69 22.06 -5.05
N HIS A 358 0.25 21.29 -4.53
CA HIS A 358 1.40 21.72 -3.75
C HIS A 358 2.70 21.14 -4.35
N PRO A 359 3.13 21.59 -5.54
CA PRO A 359 4.24 20.98 -6.28
C PRO A 359 5.59 21.11 -5.57
N LYS A 360 5.71 22.04 -4.62
CA LYS A 360 6.96 22.33 -3.93
C LYS A 360 6.79 22.30 -2.41
N ALA A 361 7.79 21.73 -1.73
CA ALA A 361 8.06 22.03 -0.34
C ALA A 361 9.22 23.02 -0.25
N VAL A 362 9.12 23.99 0.66
CA VAL A 362 10.14 25.04 0.81
C VAL A 362 10.57 25.14 2.26
N PHE A 363 11.87 24.96 2.51
CA PHE A 363 12.47 25.23 3.82
C PHE A 363 13.30 26.51 3.74
N THR A 364 13.00 27.50 4.59
CA THR A 364 13.80 28.74 4.68
C THR A 364 14.31 28.94 6.09
N ALA A 365 15.64 28.91 6.25
CA ALA A 365 16.33 29.18 7.50
C ALA A 365 17.01 30.55 7.47
N THR A 366 16.77 31.33 8.53
CA THR A 366 17.34 32.67 8.74
C THR A 366 18.02 32.81 10.09
N LYS A 367 17.98 31.77 10.94
CA LYS A 367 18.65 31.76 12.23
C LYS A 367 19.56 30.54 12.30
N PHE A 368 20.82 30.78 12.61
CA PHE A 368 21.86 29.75 12.71
C PHE A 368 22.54 29.87 14.07
N GLU A 369 22.71 28.74 14.74
CA GLU A 369 23.36 28.66 16.04
C GLU A 369 24.54 27.69 15.95
N LYS A 370 25.74 28.13 16.35
CA LYS A 370 26.90 27.25 16.46
C LYS A 370 26.81 26.47 17.76
N THR A 371 26.83 25.15 17.68
CA THR A 371 26.69 24.24 18.83
C THR A 371 27.96 23.42 19.10
N GLY A 372 28.99 23.56 18.26
CA GLY A 372 30.31 22.97 18.43
C GLY A 372 31.27 23.42 17.32
N PRO A 373 32.51 22.90 17.26
CA PRO A 373 33.52 23.33 16.29
C PRO A 373 33.03 23.27 14.83
N ASP A 374 32.46 22.13 14.45
CA ASP A 374 31.92 21.86 13.10
C ASP A 374 30.40 21.62 13.14
N ARG A 375 29.71 22.03 14.20
CA ARG A 375 28.29 21.71 14.44
C ARG A 375 27.44 22.97 14.54
N TYR A 376 26.31 22.94 13.86
CA TYR A 376 25.39 24.05 13.75
C TYR A 376 23.95 23.56 13.81
N VAL A 377 23.03 24.46 14.15
CA VAL A 377 21.59 24.26 14.02
C VAL A 377 21.02 25.36 13.14
N ALA A 378 20.43 24.97 12.01
CA ALA A 378 19.63 25.87 11.17
C ALA A 378 18.18 25.85 11.67
N ARG A 379 17.66 27.01 12.05
CA ARG A 379 16.26 27.19 12.45
C ARG A 379 15.54 27.98 11.36
N GLY A 380 14.44 27.41 10.88
CA GLY A 380 13.70 27.94 9.75
C GLY A 380 12.25 27.51 9.75
N THR A 381 11.53 27.89 8.70
CA THR A 381 10.15 27.47 8.45
C THR A 381 10.13 26.51 7.28
N LEU A 382 9.53 25.34 7.49
CA LEU A 382 9.18 24.39 6.43
C LEU A 382 7.72 24.65 6.01
N SER A 383 7.51 24.94 4.74
CA SER A 383 6.20 24.93 4.09
C SER A 383 6.07 23.65 3.28
N LEU A 384 5.06 22.84 3.61
CA LEU A 384 4.77 21.55 2.97
C LEU A 384 3.26 21.37 2.97
N ARG A 385 2.68 21.05 1.80
CA ARG A 385 1.23 20.92 1.59
C ARG A 385 0.40 22.13 2.05
N GLY A 386 0.91 23.34 1.80
CA GLY A 386 0.24 24.57 2.23
C GLY A 386 0.30 24.83 3.74
N VAL A 387 0.91 23.95 4.54
CA VAL A 387 1.11 24.12 5.98
C VAL A 387 2.54 24.57 6.24
N SER A 388 2.70 25.69 6.95
CA SER A 388 4.00 26.23 7.34
C SER A 388 4.25 26.08 8.83
N LYS A 389 5.36 25.45 9.22
CA LYS A 389 5.74 25.24 10.62
C LYS A 389 7.23 25.47 10.85
N PRO A 390 7.64 25.96 12.04
CA PRO A 390 9.04 26.08 12.39
C PRO A 390 9.68 24.71 12.51
N GLN A 391 10.89 24.56 11.97
CA GLN A 391 11.67 23.33 11.97
C GLN A 391 13.14 23.66 12.26
N SER A 392 13.82 22.71 12.91
CA SER A 392 15.25 22.82 13.22
C SER A 392 16.01 21.68 12.56
N LEU A 393 17.10 22.01 11.87
CA LEU A 393 18.00 21.06 11.23
C LEU A 393 19.38 21.18 11.85
N PRO A 394 19.78 20.23 12.72
CA PRO A 394 21.17 20.12 13.13
C PRO A 394 22.00 19.58 11.97
N PHE A 395 23.18 20.17 11.76
CA PHE A 395 24.11 19.77 10.71
C PHE A 395 25.57 19.90 11.15
N THR A 396 26.40 19.13 10.48
CA THR A 396 27.85 19.26 10.50
C THR A 396 28.32 19.97 9.25
N LEU A 397 29.34 20.81 9.36
CA LEU A 397 29.92 21.56 8.25
C LEU A 397 31.43 21.48 8.31
N ARG A 398 32.05 21.08 7.19
CA ARG A 398 33.49 21.20 6.98
C ARG A 398 33.75 22.03 5.74
N ILE A 399 34.59 23.05 5.87
CA ILE A 399 35.03 23.89 4.75
C ILE A 399 36.51 23.62 4.51
N THR A 400 36.90 23.41 3.26
CA THR A 400 38.29 23.23 2.83
C THR A 400 38.51 24.02 1.54
N GLY A 401 39.15 25.19 1.67
CA GLY A 401 39.23 26.15 0.59
C GLY A 401 37.84 26.57 0.11
N ASP A 402 37.60 26.43 -1.20
CA ASP A 402 36.33 26.78 -1.84
C ASP A 402 35.30 25.64 -1.83
N LYS A 403 35.54 24.56 -1.10
CA LYS A 403 34.63 23.41 -1.00
C LYS A 403 34.03 23.31 0.40
N ALA A 404 32.75 22.98 0.48
CA ALA A 404 32.06 22.64 1.71
C ALA A 404 31.43 21.25 1.62
N ARG A 405 31.47 20.51 2.73
CA ARG A 405 30.69 19.29 2.94
C ARG A 405 29.77 19.49 4.14
N VAL A 406 28.50 19.18 3.94
CA VAL A 406 27.47 19.30 4.97
C VAL A 406 26.73 17.98 5.11
N SER A 407 26.54 17.54 6.36
CA SER A 407 25.69 16.40 6.68
C SER A 407 24.77 16.75 7.83
N GLY A 408 23.46 16.58 7.63
CA GLY A 408 22.43 16.91 8.61
C GLY A 408 21.35 15.86 8.67
N THR A 409 20.72 15.72 9.84
CA THR A 409 19.57 14.82 10.02
C THR A 409 18.60 15.44 11.00
N ALA A 410 17.31 15.47 10.64
CA ALA A 410 16.24 15.97 11.49
C ALA A 410 15.06 15.02 11.45
N SER A 411 14.26 15.02 12.51
CA SER A 411 12.98 14.29 12.55
C SER A 411 11.85 15.29 12.44
N PHE A 412 10.93 15.03 11.51
CA PHE A 412 9.73 15.83 11.28
C PHE A 412 8.49 15.00 11.49
N ASP A 413 7.45 15.60 12.07
CA ASP A 413 6.14 14.97 12.15
C ASP A 413 5.37 15.19 10.84
N ARG A 414 5.21 14.12 10.06
CA ARG A 414 4.48 14.14 8.78
C ARG A 414 3.02 14.55 8.95
N THR A 415 2.40 14.17 10.08
CA THR A 415 0.97 14.41 10.33
C THR A 415 0.71 15.89 10.58
N ALA A 416 1.69 16.60 11.13
CA ALA A 416 1.63 18.04 11.34
C ALA A 416 1.52 18.83 10.01
N PHE A 417 1.93 18.25 8.89
CA PHE A 417 1.80 18.80 7.54
C PHE A 417 0.69 18.11 6.73
N GLY A 418 -0.12 17.27 7.37
CA GLY A 418 -1.17 16.50 6.73
C GLY A 418 -0.68 15.37 5.83
N VAL A 419 0.61 15.03 5.80
CA VAL A 419 1.16 14.00 4.90
C VAL A 419 0.78 12.59 5.40
N GLY A 420 0.08 11.84 4.56
CA GLY A 420 -0.48 10.52 4.87
C GLY A 420 -1.86 10.65 5.53
N GLN A 421 -2.90 10.77 4.71
CA GLN A 421 -4.31 10.92 5.11
C GLN A 421 -5.11 9.63 4.88
N GLY A 422 -6.40 9.67 5.21
CA GLY A 422 -7.32 8.54 5.01
C GLY A 422 -6.83 7.30 5.73
N GLU A 423 -6.58 6.24 4.99
CA GLU A 423 -6.06 4.99 5.53
C GLU A 423 -4.62 5.06 6.08
N PHE A 424 -3.87 6.10 5.74
CA PHE A 424 -2.49 6.35 6.20
C PHE A 424 -2.40 7.38 7.34
N ALA A 425 -3.55 7.85 7.85
CA ALA A 425 -3.60 8.82 8.93
C ALA A 425 -3.10 8.25 10.27
N ALA A 426 -3.36 6.97 10.52
CA ALA A 426 -2.88 6.29 11.71
C ALA A 426 -1.35 6.12 11.68
N THR A 427 -0.73 6.21 12.85
CA THR A 427 0.73 6.17 13.01
C THR A 427 1.27 4.83 13.53
N ASP A 428 0.42 3.81 13.62
CA ASP A 428 0.76 2.46 14.06
C ASP A 428 1.54 1.69 12.99
N GLN A 429 1.18 1.86 11.72
CA GLN A 429 1.88 1.24 10.59
C GLN A 429 3.02 2.10 10.05
N ILE A 430 2.78 3.41 9.93
CA ILE A 430 3.76 4.37 9.41
C ILE A 430 3.91 5.46 10.47
N PRO A 431 5.04 5.52 11.19
CA PRO A 431 5.24 6.51 12.25
C PRO A 431 4.95 7.94 11.79
N GLY A 432 4.40 8.75 12.70
CA GLY A 432 4.23 10.19 12.45
C GLY A 432 5.59 10.87 12.25
N LYS A 433 6.60 10.46 13.01
CA LYS A 433 7.97 10.94 12.87
C LYS A 433 8.66 10.30 11.66
N VAL A 434 9.14 11.15 10.76
CA VAL A 434 9.93 10.79 9.58
C VAL A 434 11.30 11.43 9.72
N SER A 435 12.36 10.68 9.44
CA SER A 435 13.72 11.23 9.41
C SER A 435 14.00 11.84 8.05
N VAL A 436 14.61 13.01 8.01
CA VAL A 436 15.11 13.65 6.78
C VAL A 436 16.60 13.85 6.92
N ARG A 437 17.32 13.40 5.91
CA ARG A 437 18.78 13.45 5.84
C ARG A 437 19.23 14.31 4.67
N VAL A 438 20.22 15.15 4.93
CA VAL A 438 20.90 15.96 3.93
C VAL A 438 22.37 15.54 3.92
N ASP A 439 22.90 15.20 2.74
CA ASP A 439 24.33 15.07 2.51
C ASP A 439 24.66 15.87 1.25
N LEU A 440 25.30 17.03 1.41
CA LEU A 440 25.60 17.91 0.30
C LEU A 440 27.07 18.29 0.24
N GLN A 441 27.51 18.45 -1.00
CA GLN A 441 28.77 19.06 -1.36
C GLN A 441 28.45 20.40 -2.02
N ALA A 442 29.20 21.44 -1.70
CA ALA A 442 29.00 22.75 -2.31
C ALA A 442 30.33 23.41 -2.65
N THR A 443 30.32 24.26 -3.67
CA THR A 443 31.45 25.11 -4.03
C THR A 443 31.10 26.57 -3.81
N ARG A 444 32.07 27.33 -3.31
CA ARG A 444 31.97 28.79 -3.18
C ARG A 444 31.73 29.42 -4.57
N GLN A 445 30.89 30.45 -4.61
CA GLN A 445 30.61 31.26 -5.81
C GLN A 445 31.40 32.56 -5.82
#